data_AF-A0A0F2QV02-F1
#
_entry.id   AF-A0A0F2QV02-F1
#
_cell.length_a   1.000
_cell.length_b   1.000
_cell.length_c   1.000
_cell.angle_alpha   90.00
_cell.angle_beta   90.00
_cell.angle_gamma   90.00
#
_symmetry.space_group_name_H-M   'P 1'
#
loop_
_entity.id
_entity.type
_entity.pdbx_description
1 polymer ?
#
loop_
_entity_poly.entity_id
_entity_poly.type
_entity_poly.pdbx_seq_one_letter_code
_entity_poly.pdbx_strand_id
1 'polypeptide(L)'
;MNNHWRPAVVFGLILVLFLLPGGALAQTDSKGGPHGGMMQQKQMGMSGMMGGGQGKGGGGMTQGGNAMLMHGFHRWTHMLMAHAETLDLQRDQLDKIDQMLTGHLTKAIRDRAEVQALTVTLKKDLRAEAIDTKNVEKQLQTIHTKTLQMELDGIRLYTQLRNVLTPEQWEKMQQTIGTPFPAPWEKGRGGMTCPMMQSGNDDRGTEGSSDETSHH
;
A
#
# COMPACT_ATOMS: atom_id res chain seq x y z
N MET A 1 -5.05 -61.41 -9.20
CA MET A 1 -4.10 -61.18 -10.32
C MET A 1 -4.76 -60.23 -11.31
N ASN A 2 -4.30 -58.98 -11.26
CA ASN A 2 -4.19 -57.96 -12.30
C ASN A 2 -5.31 -57.82 -13.36
N ASN A 3 -6.27 -56.93 -13.09
CA ASN A 3 -7.04 -56.27 -14.14
C ASN A 3 -6.46 -54.85 -14.36
N HIS A 4 -5.68 -54.73 -15.43
CA HIS A 4 -5.13 -53.47 -15.92
C HIS A 4 -6.18 -52.72 -16.74
N TRP A 5 -6.77 -51.67 -16.18
CA TRP A 5 -7.58 -50.70 -16.93
C TRP A 5 -6.68 -49.54 -17.34
N ARG A 6 -6.41 -49.38 -18.65
CA ARG A 6 -5.81 -48.16 -19.22
C ARG A 6 -6.89 -47.41 -19.98
N PRO A 7 -7.27 -46.18 -19.59
CA PRO A 7 -8.08 -45.34 -20.47
C PRO A 7 -7.22 -44.82 -21.62
N ALA A 8 -7.72 -45.04 -22.84
CA ALA A 8 -7.16 -44.53 -24.08
C ALA A 8 -7.18 -43.00 -24.06
N VAL A 9 -6.00 -42.40 -24.27
CA VAL A 9 -5.84 -40.96 -24.45
C VAL A 9 -6.21 -40.63 -25.90
N VAL A 10 -7.42 -40.11 -26.11
CA VAL A 10 -7.85 -39.53 -27.38
C VAL A 10 -7.33 -38.09 -27.42
N PHE A 11 -6.18 -37.88 -28.05
CA PHE A 11 -5.69 -36.54 -28.39
C PHE A 11 -6.51 -36.00 -29.57
N GLY A 12 -7.54 -35.20 -29.24
CA GLY A 12 -8.26 -34.37 -30.21
C GLY A 12 -7.40 -33.21 -30.66
N LEU A 13 -6.92 -33.27 -31.90
CA LEU A 13 -6.21 -32.21 -32.60
C LEU A 13 -7.23 -31.11 -32.97
N ILE A 14 -7.38 -30.07 -32.16
CA ILE A 14 -8.20 -28.90 -32.50
C ILE A 14 -7.32 -27.89 -33.22
N LEU A 15 -7.47 -27.85 -34.54
CA LEU A 15 -6.94 -26.83 -35.44
C LEU A 15 -7.80 -25.57 -35.32
N VAL A 16 -7.33 -24.55 -34.57
CA VAL A 16 -8.01 -23.25 -34.50
C VAL A 16 -7.28 -22.26 -35.40
N LEU A 17 -7.81 -22.11 -36.60
CA LEU A 17 -7.41 -21.13 -37.61
C LEU A 17 -8.30 -19.89 -37.44
N PHE A 18 -7.91 -18.94 -36.58
CA PHE A 18 -8.53 -17.61 -36.55
C PHE A 18 -7.60 -16.61 -37.24
N LEU A 19 -7.90 -16.43 -38.53
CA LEU A 19 -7.45 -15.32 -39.35
C LEU A 19 -8.48 -14.20 -39.18
N LEU A 20 -8.15 -13.11 -38.49
CA LEU A 20 -8.88 -11.85 -38.63
C LEU A 20 -7.94 -10.64 -38.69
N PRO A 21 -8.26 -9.64 -39.53
CA PRO A 21 -7.34 -8.61 -39.99
C PRO A 21 -7.33 -7.37 -39.08
N GLY A 22 -6.25 -6.61 -39.20
CA GLY A 22 -5.95 -5.42 -38.41
C GLY A 22 -6.99 -4.31 -38.47
N GLY A 23 -7.34 -3.81 -37.29
CA GLY A 23 -7.94 -2.49 -37.11
C GLY A 23 -6.86 -1.50 -36.72
N ALA A 24 -6.56 -0.56 -37.62
CA ALA A 24 -5.76 0.62 -37.33
C ALA A 24 -6.55 1.56 -36.40
N LEU A 25 -5.99 1.91 -35.25
CA LEU A 25 -6.51 3.02 -34.42
C LEU A 25 -5.80 4.30 -34.83
N ALA A 26 -6.59 5.23 -35.38
CA ALA A 26 -6.17 6.58 -35.71
C ALA A 26 -5.78 7.35 -34.43
N GLN A 27 -4.56 7.90 -34.42
CA GLN A 27 -4.14 8.93 -33.49
C GLN A 27 -4.90 10.23 -33.78
N THR A 28 -5.66 10.72 -32.79
CA THR A 28 -6.15 12.10 -32.80
C THR A 28 -5.17 12.97 -32.05
N ASP A 29 -4.48 13.85 -32.79
CA ASP A 29 -3.66 14.93 -32.27
C ASP A 29 -4.55 15.98 -31.57
N SER A 30 -4.46 16.06 -30.25
CA SER A 30 -5.02 17.19 -29.48
C SER A 30 -3.96 18.29 -29.34
N LYS A 31 -3.99 19.21 -30.29
CA LYS A 31 -3.32 20.52 -30.26
C LYS A 31 -4.08 21.48 -29.34
N GLY A 32 -3.38 22.14 -28.42
CA GLY A 32 -3.65 23.54 -28.09
C GLY A 32 -4.05 23.87 -26.65
N GLY A 33 -3.22 24.69 -26.00
CA GLY A 33 -3.68 25.63 -24.96
C GLY A 33 -2.60 26.05 -23.94
N PRO A 34 -1.82 27.11 -24.19
CA PRO A 34 -1.04 27.78 -23.13
C PRO A 34 -1.94 28.79 -22.41
N HIS A 35 -2.41 28.49 -21.21
CA HIS A 35 -3.00 29.49 -20.32
C HIS A 35 -1.92 30.02 -19.37
N GLY A 36 -1.27 31.09 -19.84
CA GLY A 36 -0.58 32.04 -18.96
C GLY A 36 -1.59 32.80 -18.11
N GLY A 37 -1.20 33.08 -16.87
CA GLY A 37 -2.01 33.84 -15.93
C GLY A 37 -1.21 34.15 -14.68
N MET A 38 -0.26 35.07 -14.80
CA MET A 38 0.35 35.76 -13.68
C MET A 38 -0.74 36.48 -12.86
N MET A 39 -0.90 36.13 -11.60
CA MET A 39 -1.42 37.07 -10.59
C MET A 39 -0.39 37.25 -9.49
N GLN A 40 0.46 38.23 -9.75
CA GLN A 40 1.12 39.07 -8.76
C GLN A 40 0.05 39.84 -7.97
N GLN A 41 0.41 40.32 -6.76
CA GLN A 41 -0.34 41.28 -5.94
C GLN A 41 -1.41 40.60 -5.04
N LYS A 42 -1.42 40.73 -3.71
CA LYS A 42 -1.09 41.91 -2.91
C LYS A 42 -0.85 41.50 -1.45
N GLN A 43 0.28 41.95 -0.93
CA GLN A 43 0.56 42.16 0.48
C GLN A 43 -0.47 43.14 1.06
N MET A 44 -1.27 42.72 2.04
CA MET A 44 -1.90 43.61 3.03
C MET A 44 -1.98 42.86 4.35
N GLY A 45 -1.34 43.45 5.36
CA GLY A 45 -1.36 42.94 6.72
C GLY A 45 -2.73 43.13 7.37
N MET A 46 -3.07 42.18 8.24
CA MET A 46 -3.95 42.41 9.36
C MET A 46 -3.38 41.72 10.58
N SER A 47 -2.80 42.54 11.47
CA SER A 47 -2.70 42.24 12.88
C SER A 47 -4.11 42.09 13.43
N GLY A 48 -4.49 40.85 13.75
CA GLY A 48 -5.77 40.50 14.34
C GLY A 48 -5.60 39.29 15.23
N MET A 49 -5.22 39.54 16.50
CA MET A 49 -5.45 38.63 17.61
C MET A 49 -6.94 38.27 17.66
N MET A 50 -7.30 37.03 17.34
CA MET A 50 -8.47 36.38 17.93
C MET A 50 -8.41 34.86 17.70
N GLY A 51 -8.44 34.11 18.80
CA GLY A 51 -8.86 32.71 18.80
C GLY A 51 -7.88 31.72 18.21
N GLY A 52 -6.81 31.41 18.95
CA GLY A 52 -6.00 30.21 18.76
C GLY A 52 -6.76 28.93 19.10
N GLY A 53 -7.93 28.73 18.48
CA GLY A 53 -8.49 27.41 18.27
C GLY A 53 -7.65 26.74 17.21
N GLN A 54 -6.54 26.13 17.61
CA GLN A 54 -5.92 25.03 16.88
C GLN A 54 -6.95 23.88 16.86
N GLY A 55 -8.01 24.06 16.08
CA GLY A 55 -8.69 22.96 15.46
C GLY A 55 -7.60 22.22 14.70
N LYS A 56 -7.20 21.08 15.26
CA LYS A 56 -6.46 20.03 14.57
C LYS A 56 -7.23 19.69 13.30
N GLY A 57 -6.97 20.47 12.27
CA GLY A 57 -7.33 20.17 10.92
C GLY A 57 -6.58 18.92 10.49
N GLY A 58 -7.20 18.17 9.60
CA GLY A 58 -6.47 17.26 8.74
C GLY A 58 -6.22 15.89 9.36
N GLY A 59 -7.26 15.09 9.43
CA GLY A 59 -7.11 13.65 9.53
C GLY A 59 -8.40 12.98 9.11
N GLY A 60 -8.67 12.94 7.81
CA GLY A 60 -9.84 12.27 7.25
C GLY A 60 -9.93 10.82 7.72
N MET A 61 -10.70 10.59 8.78
CA MET A 61 -10.98 9.26 9.34
C MET A 61 -12.17 8.58 8.66
N THR A 62 -12.72 9.16 7.59
CA THR A 62 -13.99 8.73 7.01
C THR A 62 -13.87 8.51 5.52
N GLN A 63 -13.18 7.44 5.09
CA GLN A 63 -13.74 6.59 4.02
C GLN A 63 -13.00 5.26 3.82
N GLY A 64 -13.71 4.16 4.08
CA GLY A 64 -13.48 2.89 3.39
C GLY A 64 -12.81 1.80 4.22
N GLY A 65 -13.50 1.31 5.23
CA GLY A 65 -13.10 0.21 6.14
C GLY A 65 -12.85 -1.18 5.52
N ASN A 66 -12.50 -1.29 4.24
CA ASN A 66 -12.03 -2.55 3.63
C ASN A 66 -10.62 -2.44 3.00
N ALA A 67 -10.00 -1.26 3.00
CA ALA A 67 -8.64 -1.11 2.51
C ALA A 67 -7.56 -1.35 3.58
N MET A 68 -7.93 -1.63 4.83
CA MET A 68 -6.99 -1.59 5.97
C MET A 68 -5.95 -2.71 5.93
N LEU A 69 -6.34 -3.94 5.57
CA LEU A 69 -5.41 -5.08 5.63
C LEU A 69 -4.28 -4.92 4.61
N MET A 70 -4.61 -4.52 3.38
CA MET A 70 -3.64 -4.41 2.30
C MET A 70 -2.81 -3.13 2.35
N HIS A 71 -3.31 -2.06 2.98
CA HIS A 71 -2.56 -0.80 3.06
C HIS A 71 -1.26 -0.95 3.86
N GLY A 72 -1.32 -1.59 5.04
CA GLY A 72 -0.13 -1.88 5.84
C GLY A 72 0.84 -2.80 5.11
N PHE A 73 0.30 -3.79 4.41
CA PHE A 73 1.08 -4.76 3.64
C PHE A 73 1.88 -4.10 2.49
N HIS A 74 1.28 -3.24 1.66
CA HIS A 74 2.01 -2.58 0.57
C HIS A 74 3.12 -1.65 1.09
N ARG A 75 2.86 -0.92 2.18
CA ARG A 75 3.91 -0.10 2.81
C ARG A 75 5.07 -0.98 3.28
N TRP A 76 4.74 -2.12 3.90
CA TRP A 76 5.74 -3.07 4.36
C TRP A 76 6.55 -3.68 3.20
N THR A 77 5.93 -4.03 2.06
CA THR A 77 6.67 -4.55 0.88
C THR A 77 7.62 -3.50 0.30
N HIS A 78 7.26 -2.22 0.32
CA HIS A 78 8.18 -1.15 -0.06
C HIS A 78 9.38 -1.06 0.88
N MET A 79 9.15 -1.19 2.19
CA MET A 79 10.24 -1.22 3.17
C MET A 79 11.15 -2.43 2.98
N LEU A 80 10.60 -3.60 2.67
CA LEU A 80 11.37 -4.82 2.36
C LEU A 80 12.38 -4.55 1.24
N MET A 81 11.93 -3.94 0.14
CA MET A 81 12.81 -3.60 -0.99
C MET A 81 13.80 -2.49 -0.64
N ALA A 82 13.40 -1.48 0.13
CA ALA A 82 14.28 -0.39 0.55
C ALA A 82 15.41 -0.86 1.48
N HIS A 83 15.22 -1.95 2.24
CA HIS A 83 16.22 -2.54 3.12
C HIS A 83 16.90 -3.78 2.53
N ALA A 84 16.84 -3.97 1.21
CA ALA A 84 17.43 -5.12 0.52
C ALA A 84 18.89 -5.39 0.91
N GLU A 85 19.73 -4.35 0.90
CA GLU A 85 21.14 -4.45 1.28
C GLU A 85 21.31 -4.80 2.76
N THR A 86 20.54 -4.15 3.64
CA THR A 86 20.55 -4.46 5.07
C THR A 86 20.10 -5.88 5.36
N LEU A 87 19.29 -6.50 4.50
CA LEU A 87 18.80 -7.86 4.65
C LEU A 87 19.66 -8.90 3.92
N ASP A 88 20.79 -8.48 3.33
CA ASP A 88 21.69 -9.36 2.59
C ASP A 88 20.97 -10.14 1.47
N LEU A 89 19.97 -9.51 0.83
CA LEU A 89 19.18 -10.15 -0.23
C LEU A 89 20.04 -10.32 -1.48
N GLN A 90 20.08 -11.55 -1.99
CA GLN A 90 20.78 -11.87 -3.22
C GLN A 90 20.05 -11.31 -4.43
N ARG A 91 20.77 -11.07 -5.53
CA ARG A 91 20.20 -10.52 -6.77
C ARG A 91 19.01 -11.35 -7.29
N ASP A 92 19.16 -12.67 -7.28
CA ASP A 92 18.10 -13.61 -7.71
C ASP A 92 16.86 -13.54 -6.80
N GLN A 93 17.05 -13.32 -5.49
CA GLN A 93 15.93 -13.15 -4.55
C GLN A 93 15.20 -11.83 -4.83
N LEU A 94 15.95 -10.74 -5.06
CA LEU A 94 15.39 -9.42 -5.37
C LEU A 94 14.59 -9.43 -6.66
N ASP A 95 15.12 -10.00 -7.73
CA ASP A 95 14.43 -10.08 -9.02
C ASP A 95 13.14 -10.91 -8.90
N LYS A 96 13.18 -12.00 -8.13
CA LYS A 96 11.99 -12.82 -7.86
C LYS A 96 10.94 -12.05 -7.04
N ILE A 97 11.37 -11.31 -6.01
CA ILE A 97 10.47 -10.48 -5.20
C ILE A 97 9.84 -9.38 -6.05
N ASP A 98 10.65 -8.66 -6.84
CA ASP A 98 10.17 -7.59 -7.71
C ASP A 98 9.13 -8.09 -8.73
N GLN A 99 9.39 -9.23 -9.36
CA GLN A 99 8.44 -9.86 -10.29
C GLN A 99 7.11 -10.20 -9.61
N MET A 100 7.15 -10.79 -8.40
CA MET A 100 5.94 -11.11 -7.63
C MET A 100 5.16 -9.85 -7.23
N LEU A 101 5.85 -8.82 -6.74
CA LEU A 101 5.24 -7.55 -6.35
C LEU A 101 4.60 -6.85 -7.55
N THR A 102 5.33 -6.73 -8.66
CA THR A 102 4.84 -6.10 -9.89
C THR A 102 3.62 -6.83 -10.44
N GLY A 103 3.66 -8.17 -10.48
CA GLY A 103 2.52 -8.99 -10.91
C GLY A 103 1.29 -8.80 -10.02
N HIS A 104 1.48 -8.82 -8.70
CA HIS A 104 0.41 -8.57 -7.74
C HIS A 104 -0.19 -7.16 -7.88
N LEU A 105 0.65 -6.12 -7.91
CA LEU A 105 0.20 -4.73 -8.01
C LEU A 105 -0.57 -4.48 -9.31
N THR A 106 -0.08 -5.00 -10.44
CA THR A 106 -0.76 -4.90 -11.73
C THR A 106 -2.15 -5.52 -11.67
N LYS A 107 -2.27 -6.73 -11.09
CA LYS A 107 -3.56 -7.40 -10.91
C LYS A 107 -4.47 -6.63 -9.96
N ALA A 108 -3.95 -6.18 -8.82
CA ALA A 108 -4.72 -5.44 -7.81
C ALA A 108 -5.26 -4.10 -8.34
N ILE A 109 -4.49 -3.39 -9.16
CA ILE A 109 -4.96 -2.15 -9.83
C ILE A 109 -6.14 -2.46 -10.75
N ARG A 110 -6.05 -3.51 -11.57
CA ARG A 110 -7.13 -3.93 -12.46
C ARG A 110 -8.39 -4.33 -11.69
N ASP A 111 -8.25 -5.18 -10.69
CA ASP A 111 -9.37 -5.67 -9.88
C ASP A 111 -10.05 -4.52 -9.13
N ARG A 112 -9.26 -3.57 -8.61
CA ARG A 112 -9.78 -2.36 -7.94
C ARG A 112 -10.55 -1.47 -8.91
N ALA A 113 -10.06 -1.28 -10.13
CA ALA A 113 -10.76 -0.52 -11.16
C ALA A 113 -12.11 -1.17 -11.51
N GLU A 114 -12.16 -2.50 -11.59
CA GLU A 114 -13.39 -3.24 -11.85
C GLU A 114 -14.40 -3.10 -10.69
N VAL A 115 -13.94 -3.22 -9.44
CA VAL A 115 -14.78 -2.97 -8.25
C VAL A 115 -15.33 -1.54 -8.24
N GLN A 116 -14.50 -0.55 -8.59
CA GLN A 116 -14.94 0.85 -8.70
C GLN A 116 -16.01 1.02 -9.78
N ALA A 117 -15.83 0.42 -10.96
CA ALA A 117 -16.81 0.45 -12.03
C ALA A 117 -18.14 -0.18 -11.59
N LEU A 118 -18.11 -1.36 -10.97
CA LEU A 118 -19.30 -2.02 -10.41
C LEU A 118 -20.00 -1.15 -9.35
N THR A 119 -19.22 -0.48 -8.50
CA THR A 119 -19.76 0.42 -7.47
C THR A 119 -20.46 1.63 -8.07
N VAL A 120 -19.94 2.21 -9.17
CA VAL A 120 -20.59 3.30 -9.89
C VAL A 120 -21.91 2.84 -10.50
N THR A 121 -21.93 1.65 -11.12
CA THR A 121 -23.16 1.05 -11.67
C THR A 121 -24.19 0.82 -10.56
N LEU A 122 -23.79 0.23 -9.44
CA LEU A 122 -24.66 0.03 -8.28
C LEU A 122 -25.28 1.35 -7.77
N LYS A 123 -24.48 2.40 -7.64
CA LYS A 123 -24.97 3.74 -7.26
C LYS A 123 -25.93 4.34 -8.28
N LYS A 124 -25.79 4.01 -9.57
CA LYS A 124 -26.76 4.40 -10.61
C LYS A 124 -28.07 3.63 -10.41
N ASP A 125 -28.01 2.31 -10.25
CA ASP A 125 -29.21 1.46 -10.15
C ASP A 125 -30.01 1.77 -8.88
N LEU A 126 -29.34 2.12 -7.78
CA LEU A 126 -30.00 2.56 -6.54
C LEU A 126 -30.69 3.93 -6.63
N ARG A 127 -30.42 4.73 -7.67
CA ARG A 127 -31.09 6.02 -7.93
C ARG A 127 -32.23 5.90 -8.95
N ALA A 128 -32.49 4.70 -9.47
CA ALA A 128 -33.61 4.47 -10.38
C ALA A 128 -34.95 4.64 -9.64
N GLU A 129 -36.00 5.03 -10.38
CA GLU A 129 -37.36 5.18 -9.84
C GLU A 129 -37.91 3.86 -9.28
N ALA A 130 -37.64 2.75 -9.98
CA ALA A 130 -37.90 1.40 -9.52
C ALA A 130 -36.57 0.66 -9.30
N ILE A 131 -36.33 0.22 -8.05
CA ILE A 131 -35.10 -0.50 -7.69
C ILE A 131 -35.28 -2.00 -7.96
N ASP A 132 -34.45 -2.56 -8.84
CA ASP A 132 -34.33 -4.01 -9.01
C ASP A 132 -33.44 -4.59 -7.91
N THR A 133 -34.08 -5.05 -6.83
CA THR A 133 -33.40 -5.61 -5.66
C THR A 133 -32.56 -6.85 -5.98
N LYS A 134 -32.96 -7.67 -6.98
CA LYS A 134 -32.21 -8.86 -7.39
C LYS A 134 -30.92 -8.48 -8.09
N ASN A 135 -30.96 -7.49 -8.98
CA ASN A 135 -29.77 -6.98 -9.64
C ASN A 135 -28.81 -6.31 -8.65
N VAL A 136 -29.33 -5.51 -7.72
CA VAL A 136 -28.55 -4.89 -6.63
C VAL A 136 -27.83 -5.95 -5.80
N GLU A 137 -28.53 -7.01 -5.37
CA GLU A 137 -27.93 -8.10 -4.60
C GLU A 137 -26.77 -8.77 -5.37
N LYS A 138 -26.98 -9.08 -6.65
CA LYS A 138 -25.95 -9.68 -7.52
C LYS A 138 -24.70 -8.79 -7.64
N GLN A 139 -24.89 -7.49 -7.81
CA GLN A 139 -23.78 -6.53 -7.90
C GLN A 139 -22.99 -6.46 -6.59
N LEU A 140 -23.68 -6.41 -5.45
CA LEU A 140 -23.05 -6.44 -4.12
C LEU A 140 -22.24 -7.72 -3.91
N GLN A 141 -22.82 -8.89 -4.20
CA GLN A 141 -22.12 -10.17 -4.11
C GLN A 141 -20.84 -10.15 -4.97
N THR A 142 -20.93 -9.66 -6.20
CA THR A 142 -19.78 -9.56 -7.12
C THR A 142 -18.68 -8.65 -6.55
N ILE A 143 -19.05 -7.48 -6.01
CA ILE A 143 -18.10 -6.55 -5.37
C ILE A 143 -17.41 -7.21 -4.18
N HIS A 144 -18.16 -7.90 -3.32
CA HIS A 144 -17.62 -8.59 -2.15
C HIS A 144 -16.68 -9.73 -2.53
N THR A 145 -17.08 -10.58 -3.48
CA THR A 145 -16.23 -11.68 -3.98
C THR A 145 -14.91 -11.16 -4.54
N LYS A 146 -14.93 -10.08 -5.34
CA LYS A 146 -13.70 -9.49 -5.88
C LYS A 146 -12.83 -8.87 -4.78
N THR A 147 -13.44 -8.21 -3.80
CA THR A 147 -12.71 -7.64 -2.66
C THR A 147 -12.01 -8.72 -1.85
N LEU A 148 -12.72 -9.79 -1.52
CA LEU A 148 -12.16 -10.95 -0.82
C LEU A 148 -11.03 -11.61 -1.63
N GLN A 149 -11.19 -11.73 -2.95
CA GLN A 149 -10.16 -12.31 -3.81
C GLN A 149 -8.86 -11.48 -3.79
N MET A 150 -8.95 -10.15 -3.80
CA MET A 150 -7.78 -9.28 -3.67
C MET A 150 -7.06 -9.47 -2.32
N GLU A 151 -7.81 -9.58 -1.22
CA GLU A 151 -7.24 -9.83 0.11
C GLU A 151 -6.54 -11.19 0.18
N LEU A 152 -7.18 -12.25 -0.34
CA LEU A 152 -6.58 -13.58 -0.43
C LEU A 152 -5.31 -13.58 -1.29
N ASP A 153 -5.29 -12.83 -2.40
CA ASP A 153 -4.10 -12.71 -3.23
C ASP A 153 -2.96 -11.98 -2.51
N GLY A 154 -3.27 -11.01 -1.65
CA GLY A 154 -2.30 -10.40 -0.75
C GLY A 154 -1.70 -11.37 0.25
N ILE A 155 -2.53 -12.18 0.90
CA ILE A 155 -2.10 -13.22 1.85
C ILE A 155 -1.22 -14.27 1.14
N ARG A 156 -1.57 -14.66 -0.08
CA ARG A 156 -0.77 -15.55 -0.91
C ARG A 156 0.58 -14.93 -1.25
N LEU A 157 0.62 -13.66 -1.66
CA LEU A 157 1.86 -12.95 -1.93
C LEU A 157 2.74 -12.88 -0.67
N TYR A 158 2.18 -12.52 0.48
CA TYR A 158 2.91 -12.51 1.76
C TYR A 158 3.55 -13.88 2.06
N THR A 159 2.80 -14.96 1.86
CA THR A 159 3.30 -16.33 2.05
C THR A 159 4.43 -16.67 1.08
N GLN A 160 4.30 -16.25 -0.19
CA GLN A 160 5.35 -16.45 -1.20
C GLN A 160 6.62 -15.66 -0.87
N LEU A 161 6.50 -14.39 -0.45
CA LEU A 161 7.62 -13.57 -0.03
C LEU A 161 8.38 -14.18 1.14
N ARG A 162 7.67 -14.65 2.17
CA ARG A 162 8.28 -15.37 3.30
C ARG A 162 9.11 -16.57 2.85
N ASN A 163 8.64 -17.31 1.84
CA ASN A 163 9.33 -18.50 1.34
C ASN A 163 10.53 -18.19 0.43
N VAL A 164 10.71 -16.95 -0.01
CA VAL A 164 11.91 -16.53 -0.76
C VAL A 164 13.06 -16.17 0.19
N LEU A 165 12.74 -15.73 1.40
CA LEU A 165 13.70 -15.35 2.42
C LEU A 165 14.19 -16.58 3.19
N THR A 166 15.47 -16.59 3.58
CA THR A 166 15.96 -17.60 4.54
C THR A 166 15.39 -17.33 5.93
N PRO A 167 15.42 -18.30 6.87
CA PRO A 167 15.00 -18.08 8.25
C PRO A 167 15.73 -16.89 8.91
N GLU A 168 17.03 -16.74 8.66
CA GLU A 168 17.86 -15.67 9.21
C GLU A 168 17.49 -14.31 8.63
N GLN A 169 17.28 -14.23 7.30
CA GLN A 169 16.82 -13.02 6.63
C GLN A 169 15.42 -12.62 7.13
N TRP A 170 14.54 -13.59 7.35
CA TRP A 170 13.20 -13.35 7.87
C TRP A 170 13.22 -12.79 9.30
N GLU A 171 14.08 -13.32 10.17
CA GLU A 171 14.27 -12.79 11.52
C GLU A 171 14.82 -11.35 11.47
N LYS A 172 15.86 -11.10 10.68
CA LYS A 172 16.45 -9.77 10.49
C LYS A 172 15.42 -8.76 9.96
N MET A 173 14.58 -9.19 9.02
CA MET A 173 13.49 -8.39 8.47
C MET A 173 12.43 -8.05 9.52
N GLN A 174 12.05 -9.00 10.38
CA GLN A 174 11.12 -8.73 11.49
C GLN A 174 11.71 -7.72 12.50
N GLN A 175 13.01 -7.78 12.78
CA GLN A 175 13.67 -6.83 13.67
C GLN A 175 13.81 -5.43 13.05
N THR A 176 14.08 -5.36 11.75
CA THR A 176 14.35 -4.10 11.04
C THR A 176 13.07 -3.37 10.64
N ILE A 177 12.08 -4.12 10.13
CA ILE A 177 10.88 -3.56 9.49
C ILE A 177 9.62 -3.88 10.32
N GLY A 178 9.61 -5.00 11.03
CA GLY A 178 8.42 -5.53 11.73
C GLY A 178 7.55 -6.40 10.83
N THR A 179 6.32 -6.63 11.30
CA THR A 179 5.27 -7.39 10.60
C THR A 179 4.26 -6.45 9.94
N PRO A 180 3.75 -6.76 8.73
CA PRO A 180 2.64 -6.02 8.13
C PRO A 180 1.33 -6.22 8.90
N PHE A 181 1.25 -7.24 9.76
CA PHE A 181 0.08 -7.64 10.54
C PHE A 181 0.43 -7.66 12.04
N PRO A 182 0.66 -6.50 12.68
CA PRO A 182 0.92 -6.46 14.12
C PRO A 182 -0.31 -6.92 14.89
N ALA A 183 -0.09 -7.57 16.03
CA ALA A 183 -1.21 -8.00 16.86
C ALA A 183 -2.01 -6.77 17.35
N PRO A 184 -3.34 -6.87 17.49
CA PRO A 184 -4.16 -5.71 17.82
C PRO A 184 -3.77 -5.07 19.16
N TRP A 185 -3.21 -5.84 20.10
CA TRP A 185 -2.70 -5.38 21.39
C TRP A 185 -1.30 -4.74 21.34
N GLU A 186 -0.56 -4.85 20.23
CA GLU A 186 0.78 -4.25 20.07
C GLU A 186 0.74 -2.77 19.66
N LYS A 187 -0.41 -2.28 19.20
CA LYS A 187 -0.62 -0.89 18.76
C LYS A 187 -0.41 0.16 19.85
N GLY A 188 -0.18 -0.24 21.11
CA GLY A 188 0.18 0.64 22.24
C GLY A 188 1.68 0.73 22.57
N ARG A 189 2.55 -0.08 21.96
CA ARG A 189 4.00 -0.05 22.26
C ARG A 189 4.88 0.60 21.17
N GLY A 190 4.32 0.86 19.99
CA GLY A 190 5.05 1.37 18.82
C GLY A 190 4.69 2.79 18.39
N GLY A 191 3.94 3.54 19.21
CA GLY A 191 3.73 4.97 18.99
C GLY A 191 4.89 5.77 19.55
N MET A 192 5.90 6.05 18.72
CA MET A 192 6.94 7.05 19.01
C MET A 192 7.69 6.86 20.34
N THR A 193 8.70 6.01 20.36
CA THR A 193 10.00 6.49 20.87
C THR A 193 10.58 7.43 19.82
N CYS A 194 9.90 8.54 19.54
CA CYS A 194 10.64 9.74 19.17
C CYS A 194 11.52 10.00 20.38
N PRO A 195 12.85 10.08 20.24
CA PRO A 195 13.69 10.65 21.27
C PRO A 195 13.28 12.11 21.41
N MET A 196 12.19 12.36 22.15
CA MET A 196 11.90 13.66 22.71
C MET A 196 13.06 13.93 23.64
N MET A 197 14.05 14.62 23.10
CA MET A 197 14.96 15.46 23.83
C MET A 197 15.42 14.80 25.14
N GLN A 198 16.47 14.00 25.03
CA GLN A 198 17.50 14.05 26.05
C GLN A 198 18.16 15.44 25.91
N SER A 199 17.39 16.49 26.23
CA SER A 199 17.86 17.86 26.32
C SER A 199 18.93 17.81 27.38
N GLY A 200 20.16 18.11 26.96
CA GLY A 200 21.31 18.15 27.82
C GLY A 200 20.96 18.90 29.10
N ASN A 201 21.17 18.23 30.23
CA ASN A 201 21.77 18.93 31.34
C ASN A 201 23.21 19.22 30.91
N ASP A 202 23.35 20.28 30.11
CA ASP A 202 24.54 21.11 30.14
C ASP A 202 24.59 21.70 31.55
N ASP A 203 25.13 20.93 32.49
CA ASP A 203 25.52 21.42 33.81
C ASP A 203 26.66 22.41 33.59
N ARG A 204 26.26 23.67 33.45
CA ARG A 204 27.13 24.84 33.46
C ARG A 204 28.01 24.78 34.71
N GLY A 205 29.29 24.97 34.47
CA GLY A 205 30.29 25.17 35.51
C GLY A 205 29.83 26.18 36.56
N THR A 206 30.06 25.82 37.81
CA THR A 206 30.32 26.79 38.86
C THR A 206 31.80 26.72 39.15
N GLU A 207 32.49 27.80 38.76
CA GLU A 207 33.85 28.12 39.14
C GLU A 207 33.95 28.15 40.66
N GLY A 208 34.59 27.13 41.23
CA GLY A 208 35.05 27.12 42.61
C GLY A 208 36.48 27.65 42.66
N SER A 209 36.62 28.97 42.64
CA SER A 209 37.83 29.66 43.09
C SER A 209 37.99 29.43 44.59
N SER A 210 39.04 28.71 44.98
CA SER A 210 39.54 28.76 46.36
C SER A 210 41.06 28.73 46.32
N ASP A 211 41.61 29.93 46.49
CA ASP A 211 42.89 30.20 47.12
C ASP A 211 43.16 29.22 48.26
N GLU A 212 44.34 28.59 48.27
CA GLU A 212 44.95 28.19 49.54
C GLU A 212 46.44 28.48 49.52
N THR A 213 46.75 29.65 50.07
CA THR A 213 48.06 30.06 50.55
C THR A 213 48.22 29.50 51.96
N SER A 214 49.19 28.61 52.22
CA SER A 214 49.86 28.57 53.54
C SER A 214 51.04 27.61 53.61
N HIS A 215 52.19 28.18 53.94
CA HIS A 215 53.21 27.74 54.90
C HIS A 215 53.39 26.23 55.18
N HIS A 216 54.54 25.68 54.78
CA HIS A 216 55.69 25.46 55.68
C HIS A 216 56.94 25.00 54.92
#